data_AF-A0A8T7AY68-F1
#
_entry.id   AF-A0A8T7AY68-F1
#
_cell.length_a   1.000
_cell.length_b   1.000
_cell.length_c   1.000
_cell.angle_alpha   90.00
_cell.angle_beta   90.00
_cell.angle_gamma   90.00
#
_symmetry.space_group_name_H-M   'P 1'
#
loop_
_entity.id
_entity.type
_entity.pdbx_description
1 polymer ?
#
loop_
_entity_poly.entity_id
_entity_poly.type
_entity_poly.pdbx_seq_one_letter_code
_entity_poly.pdbx_strand_id
1 'polypeptide(L)'
;MQRLGTVCSLLALGAMMSLTGCGSSGSDTGGESPGSQVPPPPVASGGDTISISGKVTDMPIANATVTVTVGGQTFTADAPTDAEGNYTVEISSDDPNAIVVLEATDSTGVHFTAVLDDFGGFEAKADSDGNVADTDITNVTTAHYLLATNASDDGSIDDADELDEVAGRIDPAAVLQLSAAIKLVVENIEGVALPDGVDNTQ
;
A
#
# COMPACT_ATOMS: atom_id res chain seq x y z
N MET A 1 -37.78 -39.08 -6.83
CA MET A 1 -37.03 -39.52 -8.03
C MET A 1 -35.57 -39.22 -7.80
N GLN A 2 -34.73 -40.19 -8.11
CA GLN A 2 -33.39 -40.44 -7.58
C GLN A 2 -32.37 -40.30 -8.72
N ARG A 3 -31.16 -39.80 -8.41
CA ARG A 3 -29.83 -39.98 -9.07
C ARG A 3 -28.95 -38.80 -8.59
N LEU A 4 -27.99 -38.93 -7.67
CA LEU A 4 -26.91 -39.91 -7.46
C LEU A 4 -26.05 -40.13 -8.72
N GLY A 5 -24.89 -39.49 -8.74
CA GLY A 5 -23.81 -39.70 -9.70
C GLY A 5 -22.46 -39.52 -9.02
N THR A 6 -21.88 -40.64 -8.60
CA THR A 6 -20.51 -40.82 -8.07
C THR A 6 -19.63 -41.40 -9.19
N VAL A 7 -18.44 -40.84 -9.42
CA VAL A 7 -17.24 -41.50 -10.00
C VAL A 7 -16.04 -40.65 -9.53
N CYS A 8 -15.15 -41.01 -8.60
CA CYS A 8 -14.25 -42.16 -8.39
C CYS A 8 -13.03 -42.20 -9.33
N SER A 9 -11.84 -42.45 -8.73
CA SER A 9 -10.52 -42.74 -9.31
C SER A 9 -9.61 -41.53 -9.60
N LEU A 10 -8.30 -41.53 -9.28
CA LEU A 10 -7.38 -42.64 -9.01
C LEU A 10 -6.15 -42.15 -8.19
N LEU A 11 -5.66 -43.03 -7.30
CA LEU A 11 -4.37 -42.96 -6.59
C LEU A 11 -3.15 -42.88 -7.52
N ALA A 12 -2.07 -42.25 -7.06
CA ALA A 12 -0.71 -42.77 -7.24
C ALA A 12 0.18 -42.45 -6.03
N LEU A 13 0.89 -43.48 -5.58
CA LEU A 13 1.70 -43.64 -4.39
C LEU A 13 3.19 -43.64 -4.81
N GLY A 14 4.12 -43.11 -4.01
CA GLY A 14 5.55 -43.31 -4.28
C GLY A 14 6.52 -42.60 -3.34
N ALA A 15 6.93 -43.31 -2.28
CA ALA A 15 8.02 -42.97 -1.37
C ALA A 15 9.38 -43.49 -1.89
N MET A 16 10.51 -42.84 -1.55
CA MET A 16 11.69 -43.52 -0.96
C MET A 16 12.84 -42.58 -0.59
N MET A 17 13.39 -42.84 0.60
CA MET A 17 14.62 -42.31 1.19
C MET A 17 15.87 -42.91 0.55
N SER A 18 16.98 -42.15 0.57
CA SER A 18 18.32 -42.72 0.72
C SER A 18 19.26 -41.75 1.45
N LEU A 19 19.73 -42.20 2.62
CA LEU A 19 20.90 -41.68 3.32
C LEU A 19 22.17 -42.26 2.68
N THR A 20 23.27 -41.51 2.74
CA THR A 20 24.64 -41.93 3.18
C THR A 20 25.72 -41.22 2.37
N GLY A 21 26.61 -40.51 3.08
CA GLY A 21 27.84 -39.96 2.54
C GLY A 21 28.66 -39.23 3.59
N CYS A 22 29.24 -39.96 4.55
CA CYS A 22 30.29 -39.47 5.43
C CYS A 22 31.66 -39.81 4.81
N GLY A 23 32.53 -38.82 4.58
CA GLY A 23 33.86 -39.05 4.05
C GLY A 23 34.81 -37.85 4.12
N SER A 24 35.96 -38.08 4.77
CA SER A 24 37.28 -37.41 4.62
C SER A 24 37.40 -35.96 5.13
N SER A 25 38.06 -35.68 6.26
CA SER A 25 39.52 -35.67 6.50
C SER A 25 40.29 -34.65 5.65
N GLY A 26 40.83 -33.61 6.31
CA GLY A 26 41.75 -32.64 5.73
C GLY A 26 41.97 -31.42 6.64
N SER A 27 43.11 -31.38 7.33
CA SER A 27 43.63 -30.26 8.11
C SER A 27 44.05 -29.12 7.17
N ASP A 28 43.67 -27.87 7.46
CA ASP A 28 44.57 -26.74 7.21
C ASP A 28 44.13 -25.44 7.90
N THR A 29 45.14 -24.72 8.35
CA THR A 29 45.14 -23.45 9.08
C THR A 29 44.82 -22.26 8.16
N GLY A 30 44.02 -21.29 8.62
CA GLY A 30 44.03 -19.96 7.99
C GLY A 30 42.83 -19.06 8.31
N GLY A 31 43.11 -17.99 9.08
CA GLY A 31 42.54 -16.65 8.88
C GLY A 31 41.03 -16.45 9.08
N GLU A 32 40.62 -16.07 10.29
CA GLU A 32 39.33 -15.42 10.51
C GLU A 32 39.36 -14.01 9.89
N SER A 33 38.81 -13.90 8.68
CA SER A 33 38.29 -12.65 8.13
C SER A 33 36.92 -12.39 8.77
N PRO A 34 36.59 -11.16 9.20
CA PRO A 34 35.29 -10.87 9.78
C PRO A 34 34.19 -11.15 8.75
N GLY A 35 33.31 -12.10 9.08
CA GLY A 35 32.21 -12.52 8.23
C GLY A 35 31.29 -11.35 7.89
N SER A 36 30.99 -11.19 6.60
CA SER A 36 29.82 -10.44 6.16
C SER A 36 28.58 -11.13 6.71
N GLN A 37 28.03 -10.59 7.79
CA GLN A 37 26.70 -10.98 8.23
C GLN A 37 25.72 -10.47 7.18
N VAL A 38 25.11 -11.40 6.45
CA VAL A 38 23.90 -11.12 5.68
C VAL A 38 22.85 -10.68 6.72
N PRO A 39 22.24 -9.49 6.58
CA PRO A 39 21.19 -9.10 7.51
C PRO A 39 20.08 -10.15 7.49
N PRO A 40 19.47 -10.48 8.65
CA PRO A 40 18.36 -11.40 8.69
C PRO A 40 17.22 -10.87 7.79
N PRO A 41 16.47 -11.73 7.09
CA PRO A 41 15.25 -11.31 6.42
C PRO A 41 14.29 -10.68 7.45
N PRO A 42 13.49 -9.67 7.05
CA PRO A 42 12.51 -9.08 7.95
C PRO A 42 11.62 -10.19 8.52
N VAL A 43 11.48 -10.16 9.84
CA VAL A 43 10.69 -11.14 10.59
C VAL A 43 9.23 -10.77 10.35
N ALA A 44 8.56 -11.47 9.44
CA ALA A 44 7.11 -11.39 9.30
C ALA A 44 6.48 -11.82 10.63
N SER A 45 6.00 -10.86 11.41
CA SER A 45 5.11 -11.12 12.54
C SER A 45 3.72 -11.40 11.95
N GLY A 46 3.18 -12.58 12.23
CA GLY A 46 1.99 -13.12 11.59
C GLY A 46 0.69 -12.44 12.00
N GLY A 47 0.47 -11.23 11.48
CA GLY A 47 -0.85 -10.73 11.10
C GLY A 47 -1.13 -11.09 9.63
N ASP A 48 -2.40 -11.08 9.23
CA ASP A 48 -2.76 -11.28 7.82
C ASP A 48 -2.15 -10.11 7.01
N THR A 49 -1.22 -10.43 6.11
CA THR A 49 -0.52 -9.44 5.29
C THR A 49 -1.30 -9.23 4.00
N ILE A 50 -1.58 -7.98 3.66
CA ILE A 50 -2.28 -7.60 2.43
C ILE A 50 -1.31 -6.84 1.53
N SER A 51 -1.25 -7.25 0.27
CA SER A 51 -0.52 -6.51 -0.77
C SER A 51 -1.48 -5.53 -1.44
N ILE A 52 -1.26 -4.23 -1.27
CA ILE A 52 -2.05 -3.19 -1.93
C ILE A 52 -1.30 -2.64 -3.14
N SER A 53 -2.02 -2.42 -4.23
CA SER A 53 -1.46 -1.89 -5.48
C SER A 53 -2.37 -0.85 -6.12
N GLY A 54 -1.76 0.10 -6.81
CA GLY A 54 -2.45 1.21 -7.43
C GLY A 54 -1.49 2.10 -8.20
N LYS A 55 -1.99 3.28 -8.60
CA LYS A 55 -1.24 4.30 -9.34
C LYS A 55 -1.25 5.62 -8.60
N VAL A 56 -0.12 6.32 -8.62
CA VAL A 56 -0.05 7.76 -8.32
C VAL A 56 -0.24 8.52 -9.63
N THR A 57 -1.37 9.20 -9.81
CA THR A 57 -1.69 9.80 -11.11
C THR A 57 -2.54 11.07 -11.08
N ASP A 58 -2.11 12.02 -11.91
CA ASP A 58 -2.87 13.11 -12.50
C ASP A 58 -2.14 13.50 -13.81
N MET A 59 -2.00 12.50 -14.70
CA MET A 59 -0.78 12.15 -15.48
C MET A 59 0.16 11.26 -14.65
N PRO A 60 0.75 10.19 -15.21
CA PRO A 60 1.61 9.28 -14.44
C PRO A 60 2.69 10.03 -13.66
N ILE A 61 2.76 9.82 -12.35
CA ILE A 61 3.76 10.45 -11.47
C ILE A 61 4.81 9.40 -11.14
N ALA A 62 5.96 9.49 -11.80
CA ALA A 62 7.09 8.58 -11.61
C ALA A 62 8.01 9.06 -10.47
N ASN A 63 8.74 8.12 -9.86
CA ASN A 63 9.68 8.35 -8.78
C ASN A 63 9.07 8.96 -7.50
N ALA A 64 7.76 8.78 -7.28
CA ALA A 64 7.12 9.14 -6.03
C ALA A 64 7.39 8.06 -4.96
N THR A 65 7.68 8.48 -3.73
CA THR A 65 7.70 7.60 -2.56
C THR A 65 6.27 7.43 -2.06
N VAL A 66 5.80 6.19 -1.97
CA VAL A 66 4.46 5.86 -1.45
C VAL A 66 4.58 5.27 -0.05
N THR A 67 3.82 5.84 0.87
CA THR A 67 3.66 5.36 2.24
C THR A 67 2.21 5.03 2.54
N VAL A 68 1.99 4.06 3.42
CA VAL A 68 0.66 3.65 3.86
C VAL A 68 0.65 3.64 5.38
N THR A 69 -0.24 4.41 5.98
CA THR A 69 -0.45 4.41 7.42
C THR A 69 -1.70 3.60 7.74
N VAL A 70 -1.55 2.60 8.62
CA VAL A 70 -2.63 1.75 9.12
C VAL A 70 -2.62 1.80 10.65
N GLY A 71 -3.63 2.44 11.25
CA GLY A 71 -3.74 2.53 12.72
C GLY A 71 -2.49 3.16 13.38
N GLY A 72 -1.88 4.14 12.70
CA GLY A 72 -0.65 4.82 13.15
C GLY A 72 0.66 4.10 12.85
N GLN A 73 0.64 2.92 12.23
CA GLN A 73 1.84 2.24 11.73
C GLN A 73 2.05 2.57 10.25
N THR A 74 3.26 3.02 9.89
CA THR A 74 3.59 3.39 8.51
C THR A 74 4.41 2.31 7.82
N PHE A 75 3.93 1.90 6.64
CA PHE A 75 4.57 1.01 5.69
C PHE A 75 5.04 1.84 4.49
N THR A 76 6.11 1.42 3.81
CA THR A 76 6.68 2.14 2.67
C THR A 76 6.86 1.17 1.52
N ALA A 77 6.57 1.60 0.29
CA ALA A 77 6.87 0.83 -0.90
C ALA A 77 8.38 0.54 -0.98
N ASP A 78 8.75 -0.68 -1.41
CA ASP A 78 10.15 -1.07 -1.57
C ASP A 78 10.90 -0.25 -2.63
N ALA A 79 10.16 0.33 -3.57
CA ALA A 79 10.69 1.17 -4.62
C ALA A 79 9.77 2.38 -4.86
N PRO A 80 10.31 3.50 -5.35
CA PRO A 80 9.50 4.60 -5.88
C PRO A 80 8.62 4.14 -7.04
N THR A 81 7.57 4.91 -7.35
CA THR A 81 6.67 4.62 -8.47
C THR A 81 7.42 4.52 -9.81
N ASP A 82 6.96 3.62 -10.67
CA ASP A 82 7.51 3.45 -12.01
C ASP A 82 7.07 4.56 -12.98
N ALA A 83 7.45 4.45 -14.26
CA ALA A 83 7.14 5.46 -15.28
C ALA A 83 5.62 5.62 -15.53
N GLU A 84 4.83 4.62 -15.19
CA GLU A 84 3.38 4.58 -15.29
C GLU A 84 2.69 4.92 -13.96
N GLY A 85 3.46 5.31 -12.94
CA GLY A 85 3.00 5.70 -11.62
C GLY A 85 2.60 4.53 -10.72
N ASN A 86 2.90 3.28 -11.10
CA ASN A 86 2.48 2.12 -10.33
C ASN A 86 3.27 1.99 -9.03
N TYR A 87 2.61 1.51 -7.98
CA TYR A 87 3.24 1.09 -6.72
C TYR A 87 2.64 -0.21 -6.20
N THR A 88 3.34 -0.81 -5.24
CA THR A 88 2.83 -1.91 -4.41
C THR A 88 3.39 -1.74 -3.00
N VAL A 89 2.56 -1.97 -1.98
CA VAL A 89 2.95 -1.92 -0.57
C VAL A 89 2.34 -3.11 0.16
N GLU A 90 3.15 -3.80 0.97
CA GLU A 90 2.64 -4.80 1.92
C GLU A 90 2.28 -4.10 3.24
N ILE A 91 1.05 -4.31 3.68
CA ILE A 91 0.52 -3.76 4.94
C ILE A 91 0.05 -4.89 5.86
N SER A 92 0.04 -4.62 7.16
CA SER A 92 -0.49 -5.54 8.16
C SER A 92 -1.07 -4.75 9.34
N SER A 93 -2.11 -5.28 9.97
CA SER A 93 -2.69 -4.74 11.20
C SER A 93 -3.31 -5.88 11.99
N ASP A 94 -3.25 -5.79 13.32
CA ASP A 94 -4.02 -6.66 14.21
C ASP A 94 -5.38 -6.04 14.57
N ASP A 95 -5.61 -4.78 14.19
CA ASP A 95 -6.89 -4.08 14.38
C ASP A 95 -7.61 -3.94 13.03
N PRO A 96 -8.76 -4.63 12.84
CA PRO A 96 -9.53 -4.52 11.61
C PRO A 96 -10.20 -3.16 11.43
N ASN A 97 -10.38 -2.36 12.49
CA ASN A 97 -10.98 -1.02 12.37
C ASN A 97 -9.95 0.07 12.07
N ALA A 98 -8.67 -0.29 11.98
CA ALA A 98 -7.61 0.66 11.69
C ALA A 98 -7.78 1.27 10.30
N ILE A 99 -7.95 2.58 10.22
CA ILE A 99 -8.06 3.30 8.95
C ILE A 99 -6.78 3.16 8.12
N VAL A 100 -6.95 3.02 6.80
CA VAL A 100 -5.87 2.93 5.82
C VAL A 100 -5.76 4.27 5.08
N VAL A 101 -4.61 4.94 5.25
CA VAL A 101 -4.29 6.22 4.60
C VAL A 101 -3.04 6.06 3.76
N LEU A 102 -3.11 6.46 2.49
CA LEU A 102 -1.99 6.41 1.55
C LEU A 102 -1.47 7.82 1.32
N GLU A 103 -0.16 7.97 1.24
CA GLU A 103 0.51 9.23 0.90
C GLU A 103 1.53 8.97 -0.21
N ALA A 104 1.62 9.89 -1.16
CA ALA A 104 2.61 9.87 -2.23
C ALA A 104 3.32 11.22 -2.31
N THR A 105 4.65 11.20 -2.26
CA THR A 105 5.47 12.41 -2.33
C THR A 105 6.57 12.27 -3.38
N ASP A 106 6.91 13.36 -4.07
CA ASP A 106 8.06 13.38 -4.98
C ASP A 106 8.98 14.57 -4.72
N SER A 107 10.07 14.66 -5.50
CA SER A 107 11.03 15.77 -5.37
C SER A 107 10.59 17.07 -6.07
N THR A 108 9.50 17.04 -6.84
CA THR A 108 9.00 18.21 -7.58
C THR A 108 8.02 19.04 -6.76
N GLY A 109 7.50 18.48 -5.65
CA GLY A 109 6.57 19.13 -4.74
C GLY A 109 5.15 18.54 -4.80
N VAL A 110 4.97 17.41 -5.50
CA VAL A 110 3.74 16.63 -5.44
C VAL A 110 3.63 16.01 -4.06
N HIS A 111 2.48 16.23 -3.41
CA HIS A 111 2.07 15.55 -2.20
C HIS A 111 0.58 15.19 -2.29
N PHE A 112 0.29 13.93 -2.59
CA PHE A 112 -1.07 13.41 -2.66
C PHE A 112 -1.36 12.50 -1.48
N THR A 113 -2.59 12.54 -0.99
CA THR A 113 -3.07 11.69 0.09
C THR A 113 -4.41 11.08 -0.28
N ALA A 114 -4.64 9.83 0.10
CA ALA A 114 -5.92 9.17 -0.06
C ALA A 114 -6.27 8.46 1.25
N VAL A 115 -7.40 8.82 1.85
CA VAL A 115 -8.04 7.98 2.88
C VAL A 115 -8.93 6.97 2.17
N LEU A 116 -8.78 5.69 2.49
CA LEU A 116 -9.47 4.61 1.78
C LEU A 116 -10.60 4.00 2.61
N ASP A 117 -10.27 3.02 3.44
CA ASP A 117 -11.23 2.22 4.22
C ASP A 117 -10.50 1.70 5.46
N ASP A 118 -11.19 0.98 6.34
CA ASP A 118 -10.54 0.24 7.41
C ASP A 118 -9.84 -1.04 6.91
N PHE A 119 -8.93 -1.57 7.72
CA PHE A 119 -8.15 -2.75 7.38
C PHE A 119 -9.04 -3.99 7.13
N GLY A 120 -10.13 -4.16 7.89
CA GLY A 120 -11.09 -5.25 7.70
C GLY A 120 -11.82 -5.16 6.36
N GLY A 121 -12.10 -3.95 5.88
CA GLY A 121 -12.62 -3.67 4.55
C GLY A 121 -11.63 -4.07 3.45
N PHE A 122 -10.33 -3.89 3.69
CA PHE A 122 -9.28 -4.39 2.80
C PHE A 122 -9.18 -5.92 2.80
N GLU A 123 -9.25 -6.57 3.96
CA GLU A 123 -9.31 -8.04 4.07
C GLU A 123 -10.51 -8.60 3.28
N ALA A 124 -11.65 -7.93 3.35
CA ALA A 124 -12.85 -8.34 2.62
C ALA A 124 -12.75 -8.14 1.10
N LYS A 125 -11.90 -7.20 0.63
CA LYS A 125 -11.66 -6.91 -0.80
C LYS A 125 -10.52 -7.74 -1.39
N ALA A 126 -9.65 -8.30 -0.54
CA ALA A 126 -8.50 -9.06 -0.99
C ALA A 126 -8.90 -10.28 -1.82
N ASP A 127 -8.14 -10.55 -2.88
CA ASP A 127 -8.31 -11.77 -3.68
C ASP A 127 -7.79 -13.02 -2.92
N SER A 128 -7.83 -14.18 -3.58
CA SER A 128 -7.37 -15.44 -2.97
C SER A 128 -5.89 -15.47 -2.61
N ASP A 129 -5.11 -14.52 -3.14
CA ASP A 129 -3.67 -14.39 -2.95
C ASP A 129 -3.34 -13.22 -2.00
N GLY A 130 -4.34 -12.57 -1.39
CA GLY A 130 -4.13 -11.47 -0.45
C GLY A 130 -3.85 -10.12 -1.12
N ASN A 131 -4.24 -9.94 -2.38
CA ASN A 131 -4.01 -8.69 -3.11
C ASN A 131 -5.26 -7.82 -3.18
N VAL A 132 -5.07 -6.51 -3.01
CA VAL A 132 -6.06 -5.47 -3.29
C VAL A 132 -5.49 -4.55 -4.37
N ALA A 133 -6.18 -4.43 -5.50
CA ALA A 133 -5.80 -3.55 -6.60
C ALA A 133 -6.66 -2.28 -6.63
N ASP A 134 -6.37 -1.39 -7.57
CA ASP A 134 -7.14 -0.17 -7.85
C ASP A 134 -7.19 0.83 -6.67
N THR A 135 -6.11 0.89 -5.86
CA THR A 135 -5.99 1.80 -4.71
C THR A 135 -5.47 3.20 -5.06
N ASP A 136 -5.82 3.73 -6.24
CA ASP A 136 -5.17 4.90 -6.85
C ASP A 136 -5.12 6.17 -5.97
N ILE A 137 -3.96 6.83 -6.00
CA ILE A 137 -3.69 8.12 -5.36
C ILE A 137 -3.72 9.21 -6.45
N THR A 138 -4.68 10.12 -6.37
CA THR A 138 -4.96 11.12 -7.41
C THR A 138 -5.23 12.49 -6.82
N ASN A 139 -5.30 13.51 -7.67
CA ASN A 139 -5.80 14.83 -7.29
C ASN A 139 -7.24 14.78 -6.73
N VAL A 140 -8.07 13.82 -7.17
CA VAL A 140 -9.44 13.65 -6.69
C VAL A 140 -9.48 13.03 -5.31
N THR A 141 -8.70 11.97 -5.07
CA THR A 141 -8.65 11.33 -3.74
C THR A 141 -7.99 12.25 -2.71
N THR A 142 -7.03 13.08 -3.14
CA THR A 142 -6.45 14.16 -2.32
C THR A 142 -7.48 15.24 -1.99
N ALA A 143 -8.24 15.72 -2.97
CA ALA A 143 -9.29 16.69 -2.71
C ALA A 143 -10.36 16.14 -1.74
N HIS A 144 -10.71 14.86 -1.88
CA HIS A 144 -11.64 14.21 -0.97
C HIS A 144 -11.09 14.14 0.45
N TYR A 145 -9.82 13.73 0.61
CA TYR A 145 -9.15 13.69 1.91
C TYR A 145 -9.11 15.06 2.60
N LEU A 146 -8.71 16.12 1.87
CA LEU A 146 -8.66 17.48 2.42
C LEU A 146 -10.04 18.02 2.83
N LEU A 147 -11.10 17.66 2.08
CA LEU A 147 -12.46 18.05 2.43
C LEU A 147 -13.01 17.23 3.60
N ALA A 148 -12.67 15.95 3.68
CA ALA A 148 -13.04 15.06 4.78
C ALA A 148 -12.44 15.55 6.11
N THR A 149 -11.13 15.79 6.13
CA THR A 149 -10.42 16.34 7.30
C THR A 149 -10.89 17.75 7.65
N ASN A 150 -11.28 18.59 6.68
CA ASN A 150 -11.88 19.89 7.00
C ASN A 150 -13.28 19.78 7.62
N ALA A 151 -14.01 18.71 7.30
CA ALA A 151 -15.36 18.46 7.79
C ALA A 151 -15.41 17.71 9.12
N SER A 152 -14.33 17.02 9.50
CA SER A 152 -14.18 16.39 10.82
C SER A 152 -13.93 17.42 11.92
N ASP A 153 -14.28 17.07 13.15
CA ASP A 153 -14.27 18.01 14.28
C ASP A 153 -12.85 18.34 14.77
N ASP A 154 -11.91 17.41 14.61
CA ASP A 154 -10.53 17.52 15.08
C ASP A 154 -9.47 17.56 13.95
N GLY A 155 -9.90 17.42 12.70
CA GLY A 155 -9.02 17.43 11.53
C GLY A 155 -8.41 16.08 11.17
N SER A 156 -8.80 15.00 11.85
CA SER A 156 -8.39 13.61 11.56
C SER A 156 -9.55 12.80 11.00
N ILE A 157 -9.23 11.60 10.51
CA ILE A 157 -10.17 10.52 10.19
C ILE A 157 -9.56 9.26 10.79
N ASP A 158 -10.11 8.78 11.91
CA ASP A 158 -9.50 7.71 12.69
C ASP A 158 -10.05 6.32 12.36
N ASP A 159 -11.29 6.25 11.86
CA ASP A 159 -11.98 5.01 11.50
C ASP A 159 -12.95 5.17 10.31
N ALA A 160 -13.49 4.05 9.83
CA ALA A 160 -14.39 4.02 8.68
C ALA A 160 -15.77 4.63 8.96
N ASP A 161 -16.28 4.56 10.19
CA ASP A 161 -17.56 5.16 10.56
C ASP A 161 -17.47 6.70 10.47
N GLU A 162 -16.37 7.27 10.96
CA GLU A 162 -16.07 8.70 10.81
C GLU A 162 -15.91 9.08 9.34
N LEU A 163 -15.17 8.29 8.56
CA LEU A 163 -15.01 8.52 7.12
C LEU A 163 -16.35 8.57 6.39
N ASP A 164 -17.24 7.62 6.65
CA ASP A 164 -18.57 7.56 6.05
C ASP A 164 -19.46 8.75 6.48
N GLU A 165 -19.39 9.15 7.75
CA GLU A 165 -20.10 10.32 8.26
C GLU A 165 -19.67 11.59 7.53
N VAL A 166 -18.35 11.84 7.44
CA VAL A 166 -17.85 13.06 6.80
C VAL A 166 -18.04 13.02 5.29
N ALA A 167 -17.89 11.86 4.65
CA ALA A 167 -18.12 11.70 3.21
C ALA A 167 -19.57 12.05 2.82
N GLY A 168 -20.54 11.72 3.69
CA GLY A 168 -21.94 12.11 3.51
C GLY A 168 -22.20 13.63 3.56
N ARG A 169 -21.25 14.42 4.08
CA ARG A 169 -21.33 15.88 4.22
C ARG A 169 -20.58 16.65 3.12
N ILE A 170 -19.74 15.96 2.34
CA ILE A 170 -18.91 16.59 1.30
C ILE A 170 -19.76 16.91 0.06
N ASP A 171 -19.67 18.14 -0.42
CA ASP A 171 -20.26 18.55 -1.71
C ASP A 171 -19.42 18.00 -2.88
N PRO A 172 -19.98 17.15 -3.77
CA PRO A 172 -19.26 16.65 -4.94
C PRO A 172 -18.72 17.77 -5.84
N ALA A 173 -19.38 18.92 -5.91
CA ALA A 173 -18.90 20.06 -6.66
C ALA A 173 -17.64 20.68 -6.04
N ALA A 174 -17.50 20.63 -4.71
CA ALA A 174 -16.30 21.08 -4.01
C ALA A 174 -15.11 20.14 -4.28
N VAL A 175 -15.33 18.83 -4.31
CA VAL A 175 -14.30 17.84 -4.67
C VAL A 175 -13.74 18.13 -6.07
N LEU A 176 -14.62 18.38 -7.05
CA LEU A 176 -14.19 18.70 -8.42
C LEU A 176 -13.46 20.04 -8.52
N GLN A 177 -13.88 21.05 -7.77
CA GLN A 177 -13.21 22.36 -7.75
C GLN A 177 -11.81 22.27 -7.13
N LEU A 178 -11.69 21.61 -5.97
CA LEU A 178 -10.42 21.44 -5.29
C LEU A 178 -9.47 20.54 -6.08
N SER A 179 -9.96 19.42 -6.63
CA SER A 179 -9.15 18.53 -7.48
C SER A 179 -8.66 19.22 -8.75
N ALA A 180 -9.46 20.11 -9.36
CA ALA A 180 -9.02 20.94 -10.47
C ALA A 180 -7.95 21.96 -10.05
N ALA A 181 -8.05 22.54 -8.86
CA ALA A 181 -7.02 23.44 -8.32
C ALA A 181 -5.71 22.70 -8.06
N ILE A 182 -5.76 21.52 -7.42
CA ILE A 182 -4.59 20.64 -7.22
C ILE A 182 -3.96 20.28 -8.56
N LYS A 183 -4.77 19.89 -9.55
CA LYS A 183 -4.33 19.58 -10.90
C LYS A 183 -3.58 20.73 -11.55
N LEU A 184 -4.13 21.94 -11.48
CA LEU A 184 -3.48 23.15 -12.03
C LEU A 184 -2.13 23.41 -11.36
N VAL A 185 -2.00 23.16 -10.06
CA VAL A 185 -0.72 23.30 -9.36
C VAL A 185 0.28 22.26 -9.86
N VAL A 186 -0.10 20.98 -9.90
CA VAL A 186 0.78 19.88 -10.33
C VAL A 186 1.21 20.05 -11.80
N GLU A 187 0.28 20.34 -12.71
CA GLU A 187 0.57 20.52 -14.14
C GLU A 187 1.46 21.73 -14.43
N ASN A 188 1.50 22.71 -13.52
CA ASN A 188 2.27 23.93 -13.70
C ASN A 188 3.40 24.07 -12.69
N ILE A 189 3.78 23.04 -11.93
CA ILE A 189 4.76 23.17 -10.84
C ILE A 189 6.15 23.61 -11.33
N GLU A 190 6.48 23.33 -12.59
CA GLU A 190 7.72 23.81 -13.23
C GLU A 190 7.65 25.26 -13.78
N GLY A 191 6.46 25.88 -13.81
CA GLY A 191 6.22 27.19 -14.44
C GLY A 191 5.36 28.19 -13.64
N VAL A 192 4.75 27.75 -12.55
CA VAL A 192 3.93 28.53 -11.62
C VAL A 192 4.55 28.38 -10.24
N ALA A 193 5.04 29.49 -9.70
CA ALA A 193 5.43 29.52 -8.31
C ALA A 193 4.19 29.29 -7.44
N LEU A 194 4.30 28.37 -6.49
CA LEU A 194 3.33 28.25 -5.41
C LEU A 194 3.18 29.63 -4.72
N PRO A 195 1.97 30.00 -4.25
CA PRO A 195 1.80 31.20 -3.46
C PRO A 195 2.78 31.26 -2.29
N ASP A 196 3.23 32.46 -1.91
CA ASP A 196 4.13 32.64 -0.77
C ASP A 196 3.58 31.92 0.47
N GLY A 197 4.35 30.98 1.02
CA GLY A 197 3.98 30.20 2.21
C GLY A 197 3.31 28.85 1.94
N VAL A 198 3.22 28.41 0.67
CA VAL A 198 2.76 27.07 0.28
C VAL A 198 3.96 26.28 -0.27
N ASP A 199 4.32 25.19 0.40
CA ASP A 199 5.52 24.39 0.06
C ASP A 199 5.20 23.16 -0.81
N ASN A 200 3.93 22.74 -0.86
CA ASN A 200 3.48 21.57 -1.61
C ASN A 200 1.97 21.68 -1.98
N THR A 201 1.40 20.61 -2.52
CA THR A 201 0.00 20.56 -2.99
C THR A 201 -1.07 20.40 -1.89
N GLN A 202 -0.67 20.37 -0.61
CA GLN A 202 -1.57 20.29 0.55
C GLN A 202 -1.57 21.58 1.37
#